data_AF-A0A368YP03-F1
#
_entry.id   AF-A0A368YP03-F1
#
_cell.length_a   1.000
_cell.length_b   1.000
_cell.length_c   1.000
_cell.angle_alpha   90.00
_cell.angle_beta   90.00
_cell.angle_gamma   90.00
#
_symmetry.space_group_name_H-M   'P 1'
#
loop_
_entity.id
_entity.type
_entity.pdbx_description
1 polymer ?
#
loop_
_entity_poly.entity_id
_entity_poly.type
_entity_poly.pdbx_seq_one_letter_code
_entity_poly.pdbx_strand_id
1 'polypeptide(L)'
;MENKIGSASILKRLSFSIIFGCAALMMTSANAERFELKMFGHEVFVASGGPEGDILKIDGREVHKNQIITFEELVTVDGVAVLIGSSAKGGNSCDGAPFVVSFPANSNPRIDGPLETCYPTTMAASPSQLEFSTAAQPGSDGEKWIWTPADGFKQVAGEKFAATSSKGWAQLRERTVTHPNELLGYKEIADEINRIAGSNRKTFETMIGGVGSAESTGDLFVGTSCTPHNCDAEAAILIASIPDKRVYLAWKPETEKIVVLPPVKQWPQNAKNALLNWSRKWK
;
A
#
# COMPACT_ATOMS: atom_id res chain seq x y z
N MET A 1 -62.17 -29.73 -31.22
CA MET A 1 -62.44 -29.30 -32.60
C MET A 1 -61.29 -29.75 -33.47
N GLU A 2 -61.56 -30.77 -34.26
CA GLU A 2 -60.73 -31.28 -35.35
C GLU A 2 -60.62 -30.26 -36.48
N ASN A 3 -59.46 -30.22 -37.15
CA ASN A 3 -59.28 -30.47 -38.60
C ASN A 3 -57.92 -29.90 -39.03
N LYS A 4 -56.94 -30.70 -39.47
CA LYS A 4 -56.76 -31.46 -40.72
C LYS A 4 -56.54 -30.62 -42.00
N ILE A 5 -55.35 -30.87 -42.56
CA ILE A 5 -54.99 -31.04 -43.99
C ILE A 5 -54.70 -29.78 -44.83
N GLY A 6 -53.56 -29.81 -45.51
CA GLY A 6 -53.31 -29.05 -46.73
C GLY A 6 -51.87 -29.12 -47.25
N SER A 7 -51.56 -30.11 -48.07
CA SER A 7 -50.30 -30.28 -48.81
C SER A 7 -50.26 -29.40 -50.06
N ALA A 8 -49.09 -28.84 -50.44
CA ALA A 8 -48.77 -28.51 -51.84
C ALA A 8 -47.26 -28.21 -52.09
N SER A 9 -46.63 -29.22 -52.68
CA SER A 9 -45.58 -29.25 -53.71
C SER A 9 -45.00 -27.97 -54.38
N ILE A 10 -43.67 -28.04 -54.59
CA ILE A 10 -42.86 -27.60 -55.77
C ILE A 10 -42.69 -26.08 -55.99
N LEU A 11 -41.43 -25.59 -55.95
CA LEU A 11 -40.79 -24.98 -57.13
C LEU A 11 -39.28 -24.65 -56.92
N LYS A 12 -38.48 -25.20 -57.85
CA LYS A 12 -37.26 -24.67 -58.48
C LYS A 12 -36.05 -24.25 -57.64
N ARG A 13 -35.03 -25.10 -57.74
CA ARG A 13 -33.61 -24.81 -57.61
C ARG A 13 -33.22 -23.61 -58.50
N LEU A 14 -32.64 -22.57 -57.91
CA LEU A 14 -31.68 -21.70 -58.57
C LEU A 14 -30.37 -21.78 -57.80
N SER A 15 -29.36 -22.37 -58.43
CA SER A 15 -27.99 -22.37 -57.94
C SER A 15 -27.43 -20.96 -58.08
N PHE A 16 -27.16 -20.29 -56.96
CA PHE A 16 -26.38 -19.06 -56.92
C PHE A 16 -24.97 -19.41 -56.43
N SER A 17 -23.99 -19.33 -57.33
CA SER A 17 -22.57 -19.47 -56.99
C SER A 17 -22.16 -18.33 -56.06
N ILE A 18 -21.89 -18.64 -54.79
CA ILE A 18 -21.30 -17.71 -53.83
C ILE A 18 -19.79 -17.70 -54.08
N ILE A 19 -19.30 -16.59 -54.63
CA ILE A 19 -17.88 -16.28 -54.71
C ILE A 19 -17.40 -16.04 -53.27
N PHE A 20 -16.48 -16.90 -52.81
CA PHE A 20 -15.83 -16.81 -51.51
C PHE A 20 -14.83 -15.64 -51.55
N GLY A 21 -15.32 -14.42 -51.32
CA GLY A 21 -14.49 -13.25 -51.07
C GLY A 21 -13.89 -13.37 -49.67
N CYS A 22 -12.62 -13.74 -49.59
CA CYS A 22 -11.84 -13.78 -48.36
C CYS A 22 -11.66 -12.34 -47.86
N ALA A 23 -12.60 -11.84 -47.07
CA ALA A 23 -12.44 -10.62 -46.30
C ALA A 23 -11.42 -10.92 -45.19
N ALA A 24 -10.17 -10.50 -45.39
CA ALA A 24 -9.19 -10.43 -44.33
C ALA A 24 -9.72 -9.45 -43.27
N LEU A 25 -10.34 -9.99 -42.22
CA LEU A 25 -10.57 -9.27 -40.98
C LEU A 25 -9.20 -8.92 -40.41
N MET A 26 -8.75 -7.69 -40.65
CA MET A 26 -7.71 -7.09 -39.82
C MET A 26 -8.30 -7.00 -38.41
N MET A 27 -7.97 -7.98 -37.57
CA MET A 27 -8.17 -7.88 -36.13
C MET A 27 -7.23 -6.79 -35.64
N THR A 28 -7.70 -5.54 -35.65
CA THR A 28 -7.15 -4.50 -34.80
C THR A 28 -7.41 -4.93 -33.37
N SER A 29 -6.39 -5.48 -32.72
CA SER A 29 -6.37 -5.58 -31.26
C SER A 29 -6.48 -4.16 -30.73
N ALA A 30 -7.69 -3.75 -30.37
CA ALA A 30 -7.90 -2.56 -29.57
C ALA A 30 -7.25 -2.83 -28.22
N ASN A 31 -6.01 -2.41 -28.04
CA ASN A 31 -5.49 -2.19 -26.70
C ASN A 31 -6.43 -1.15 -26.09
N ALA A 32 -7.14 -1.53 -25.03
CA ALA A 32 -8.02 -0.59 -24.33
C ALA A 32 -7.12 0.45 -23.66
N GLU A 33 -7.00 1.60 -24.33
CA GLU A 33 -6.30 2.78 -23.84
C GLU A 33 -7.04 3.31 -22.60
N ARG A 34 -6.31 3.59 -21.53
CA ARG A 34 -6.91 4.08 -20.28
C ARG A 34 -6.90 5.59 -20.17
N PHE A 35 -5.90 6.25 -20.75
CA PHE A 35 -5.74 7.69 -20.67
C PHE A 35 -4.87 8.21 -21.83
N GLU A 36 -5.36 9.20 -22.56
CA GLU A 36 -4.59 9.96 -23.55
C GLU A 36 -4.99 11.43 -23.44
N LEU A 37 -3.99 12.31 -23.33
CA LEU A 37 -4.22 13.76 -23.30
C LEU A 37 -3.06 14.51 -23.95
N LYS A 38 -3.38 15.50 -24.80
CA LYS A 38 -2.41 16.49 -25.25
C LYS A 38 -2.36 17.64 -24.26
N MET A 39 -1.18 17.86 -23.68
CA MET A 39 -0.95 18.88 -22.65
C MET A 39 0.31 19.67 -22.98
N PHE A 40 0.20 20.99 -23.04
CA PHE A 40 1.35 21.90 -23.21
C PHE A 40 2.25 21.56 -24.42
N GLY A 41 1.66 21.03 -25.49
CA GLY A 41 2.39 20.62 -26.70
C GLY A 41 2.96 19.20 -26.65
N HIS A 42 2.76 18.48 -25.55
CA HIS A 42 3.21 17.11 -25.35
C HIS A 42 2.04 16.12 -25.37
N GLU A 43 2.30 14.92 -25.85
CA GLU A 43 1.36 13.81 -25.81
C GLU A 43 1.64 12.97 -24.55
N VAL A 44 0.67 12.92 -23.64
CA VAL A 44 0.75 12.14 -22.39
C VAL A 44 -0.22 10.98 -22.49
N PHE A 45 0.28 9.77 -22.31
CA PHE A 45 -0.45 8.55 -22.62
C PHE A 45 -0.19 7.46 -21.59
N VAL A 46 -1.25 6.81 -21.08
CA VAL A 46 -1.15 5.59 -20.26
C VAL A 46 -1.73 4.41 -21.03
N ALA A 47 -0.84 3.54 -21.50
CA ALA A 47 -1.21 2.29 -22.14
C ALA A 47 -1.45 1.21 -21.07
N SER A 48 -2.51 0.42 -21.21
CA SER A 48 -2.57 -0.87 -20.52
C SER A 48 -1.58 -1.83 -21.19
N GLY A 49 -0.53 -2.23 -20.47
CA GLY A 49 0.42 -3.27 -20.90
C GLY A 49 -0.09 -4.70 -20.65
N GLY A 50 -1.38 -4.88 -20.35
CA GLY A 50 -1.96 -6.19 -20.07
C GLY A 50 -1.38 -6.80 -18.78
N PRO A 51 -0.84 -8.04 -18.79
CA PRO A 51 -0.24 -8.67 -17.62
C PRO A 51 0.95 -7.91 -17.03
N GLU A 52 1.60 -7.05 -17.82
CA GLU A 52 2.80 -6.32 -17.42
C GLU A 52 2.52 -4.98 -16.71
N GLY A 53 1.24 -4.59 -16.56
CA GLY A 53 0.84 -3.34 -15.92
C GLY A 53 0.70 -2.16 -16.88
N ASP A 54 0.32 -1.01 -16.34
CA ASP A 54 0.21 0.26 -17.06
C ASP A 54 1.59 0.85 -17.40
N ILE A 55 1.70 1.45 -18.58
CA ILE A 55 2.91 2.11 -19.08
C ILE A 55 2.59 3.57 -19.37
N LEU A 56 3.24 4.49 -18.67
CA LEU A 56 3.16 5.92 -18.94
C LEU A 56 4.21 6.29 -20.00
N LYS A 57 3.73 6.91 -21.08
CA LYS A 57 4.52 7.48 -22.16
C LYS A 57 4.30 8.98 -22.27
N ILE A 58 5.37 9.70 -22.59
CA ILE A 58 5.35 11.12 -22.95
C ILE A 58 6.07 11.27 -24.28
N ASP A 59 5.39 11.85 -25.28
CA ASP A 59 5.87 11.99 -26.66
C ASP A 59 6.41 10.66 -27.24
N GLY A 60 5.66 9.58 -27.00
CA GLY A 60 6.01 8.21 -27.41
C GLY A 60 7.12 7.54 -26.59
N ARG A 61 7.82 8.25 -25.70
CA ARG A 61 8.86 7.69 -24.82
C ARG A 61 8.24 7.11 -23.55
N GLU A 62 8.55 5.86 -23.23
CA GLU A 62 8.23 5.28 -21.92
C GLU A 62 9.01 6.00 -20.82
N VAL A 63 8.27 6.54 -19.84
CA VAL A 63 8.85 7.28 -18.71
C VAL A 63 8.55 6.64 -17.36
N HIS A 64 7.53 5.78 -17.27
CA HIS A 64 7.20 5.03 -16.06
C HIS A 64 6.37 3.79 -16.38
N LYS A 65 6.48 2.75 -15.55
CA LYS A 65 5.72 1.50 -15.68
C LYS A 65 5.42 0.92 -14.30
N ASN A 66 4.17 0.54 -14.06
CA ASN A 66 3.76 -0.17 -12.84
C ASN A 66 2.42 -0.87 -13.06
N GLN A 67 1.96 -1.68 -12.12
CA GLN A 67 0.71 -2.42 -12.28
C GLN A 67 -0.51 -1.52 -12.51
N ILE A 68 -0.53 -0.37 -11.81
CA ILE A 68 -1.58 0.64 -11.92
C ILE A 68 -0.91 2.01 -11.95
N ILE A 69 -1.28 2.84 -12.92
CA ILE A 69 -0.89 4.25 -12.99
C ILE A 69 -2.16 5.08 -13.15
N THR A 70 -2.38 6.03 -12.24
CA THR A 70 -3.51 6.96 -12.31
C THR A 70 -3.02 8.40 -12.22
N PHE A 71 -3.84 9.31 -12.75
CA PHE A 71 -3.66 10.75 -12.61
C PHE A 71 -4.84 11.31 -11.84
N GLU A 72 -4.55 12.11 -10.82
CA GLU A 72 -5.57 12.65 -9.92
C GLU A 72 -5.82 14.14 -10.15
N GLU A 73 -4.77 14.93 -10.38
CA GLU A 73 -4.89 16.39 -10.39
C GLU A 73 -3.91 17.06 -11.35
N LEU A 74 -4.36 18.16 -11.97
CA LEU A 74 -3.52 19.06 -12.77
C LEU A 74 -3.50 20.43 -12.10
N VAL A 75 -2.32 20.89 -11.70
CA VAL A 75 -2.11 22.17 -11.01
C VAL A 75 -1.05 23.01 -11.72
N THR A 76 -0.91 24.27 -11.29
CA THR A 76 0.19 25.15 -11.72
C THR A 76 1.03 25.55 -10.51
N VAL A 77 2.34 25.37 -10.61
CA VAL A 77 3.31 25.64 -9.55
C VAL A 77 4.44 26.46 -10.16
N ASP A 78 4.66 27.66 -9.63
CA ASP A 78 5.66 28.62 -10.12
C ASP A 78 5.58 28.85 -11.64
N GLY A 79 4.34 28.94 -12.16
CA GLY A 79 4.06 29.10 -13.59
C GLY A 79 4.27 27.84 -14.46
N VAL A 80 4.71 26.72 -13.86
CA VAL A 80 4.87 25.43 -14.54
C VAL A 80 3.61 24.60 -14.32
N ALA A 81 3.09 24.00 -15.38
CA ALA A 81 1.98 23.06 -15.27
C ALA A 81 2.47 21.69 -14.78
N VAL A 82 1.69 21.07 -13.90
CA VAL A 82 2.09 19.90 -13.13
C VAL A 82 0.94 18.92 -13.03
N LEU A 83 1.14 17.71 -13.57
CA LEU A 83 0.23 16.59 -13.45
C LEU A 83 0.67 15.70 -12.29
N ILE A 84 -0.23 15.46 -11.35
CA ILE A 84 -0.01 14.64 -10.16
C ILE A 84 -0.67 13.28 -10.40
N GLY A 85 0.10 12.24 -10.16
CA GLY A 85 -0.29 10.85 -10.36
C GLY A 85 0.04 9.98 -9.16
N SER A 86 -0.53 8.78 -9.12
CA SER A 86 -0.10 7.71 -8.22
C SER A 86 0.19 6.43 -8.97
N SER A 87 1.15 5.67 -8.43
CA SER A 87 1.65 4.45 -9.02
C SER A 87 1.62 3.31 -8.02
N ALA A 88 0.94 2.21 -8.36
CA ALA A 88 0.78 1.08 -7.47
C ALA A 88 1.21 -0.24 -8.12
N LYS A 89 1.76 -1.13 -7.30
CA LYS A 89 2.15 -2.52 -7.68
C LYS A 89 0.95 -3.47 -7.78
N GLY A 90 -0.25 -3.00 -7.43
CA GLY A 90 -1.46 -3.81 -7.36
C GLY A 90 -1.52 -4.74 -6.14
N GLY A 91 -2.68 -5.36 -5.93
CA GLY A 91 -2.95 -6.19 -4.74
C GLY A 91 -3.15 -5.37 -3.46
N ASN A 92 -3.05 -6.03 -2.30
CA ASN A 92 -3.28 -5.42 -0.98
C ASN A 92 -1.98 -4.99 -0.28
N SER A 93 -0.94 -4.62 -1.04
CA SER A 93 0.40 -4.42 -0.48
C SER A 93 0.57 -3.04 0.16
N CYS A 94 0.42 -1.97 -0.62
CA CYS A 94 0.56 -0.58 -0.18
C CYS A 94 -0.31 0.32 -1.06
N ASP A 95 -0.68 1.50 -0.57
CA ASP A 95 -1.34 2.53 -1.38
C ASP A 95 -0.45 2.99 -2.55
N GLY A 96 -1.06 3.68 -3.53
CA GLY A 96 -0.34 4.21 -4.68
C GLY A 96 0.70 5.26 -4.28
N ALA A 97 1.95 5.04 -4.69
CA ALA A 97 3.06 5.96 -4.47
C ALA A 97 2.88 7.20 -5.38
N PRO A 98 2.82 8.43 -4.83
CA PRO A 98 2.60 9.61 -5.63
C PRO A 98 3.82 9.95 -6.48
N PHE A 99 3.59 10.46 -7.68
CA PHE A 99 4.60 10.99 -8.59
C PHE A 99 4.10 12.29 -9.23
N VAL A 100 5.03 13.04 -9.80
CA VAL A 100 4.75 14.33 -10.41
C VAL A 100 5.32 14.37 -11.83
N VAL A 101 4.53 14.81 -12.80
CA VAL A 101 4.99 15.15 -14.14
C VAL A 101 4.90 16.66 -14.33
N SER A 102 6.03 17.31 -14.59
CA SER A 102 6.10 18.75 -14.84
C SER A 102 6.33 19.06 -16.31
N PHE A 103 5.71 20.14 -16.79
CA PHE A 103 5.75 20.60 -18.18
C PHE A 103 6.38 22.01 -18.25
N PRO A 104 7.70 22.14 -18.02
CA PRO A 104 8.39 23.42 -18.14
C PRO A 104 8.35 23.95 -19.58
N ALA A 105 8.17 25.26 -19.73
CA ALA A 105 8.12 25.88 -21.05
C ALA A 105 9.43 25.65 -21.84
N ASN A 106 9.30 25.26 -23.11
CA ASN A 106 10.41 25.02 -24.03
C ASN A 106 11.43 23.97 -23.56
N SER A 107 11.01 23.01 -22.73
CA SER A 107 11.85 21.92 -22.26
C SER A 107 11.06 20.62 -22.24
N ASN A 108 11.76 19.49 -22.12
CA ASN A 108 11.11 18.19 -22.04
C ASN A 108 10.37 18.03 -20.71
N PRO A 109 9.21 17.35 -20.69
CA PRO A 109 8.55 17.01 -19.45
C PRO A 109 9.44 16.15 -18.55
N ARG A 110 9.40 16.43 -17.25
CA ARG A 110 10.15 15.71 -16.23
C ARG A 110 9.20 14.95 -15.33
N ILE A 111 9.54 13.70 -15.03
CA ILE A 111 8.88 12.90 -13.99
C ILE A 111 9.75 12.90 -12.73
N ASP A 112 9.14 13.16 -11.58
CA ASP A 112 9.74 13.06 -10.26
C ASP A 112 8.94 12.03 -9.43
N GLY A 113 9.64 11.17 -8.68
CA GLY A 113 9.04 10.05 -7.95
C GLY A 113 9.08 8.73 -8.74
N PRO A 114 8.26 7.73 -8.37
CA PRO A 114 7.28 7.74 -7.28
C PRO A 114 7.90 7.87 -5.88
N LEU A 115 7.17 8.45 -4.92
CA LEU A 115 7.53 8.43 -3.50
C LEU A 115 7.13 7.08 -2.90
N GLU A 116 8.07 6.13 -2.90
CA GLU A 116 7.85 4.79 -2.34
C GLU A 116 7.63 4.86 -0.82
N THR A 117 6.37 4.89 -0.41
CA THR A 117 5.93 4.75 0.98
C THR A 117 4.71 3.84 1.03
N CYS A 118 4.54 3.12 2.14
CA CYS A 118 3.39 2.25 2.36
C CYS A 118 2.30 2.88 3.22
N TYR A 119 2.43 4.19 3.47
CA TYR A 119 1.46 4.97 4.19
C TYR A 119 0.64 5.84 3.23
N PRO A 120 -0.64 6.08 3.54
CA PRO A 120 -1.44 7.06 2.82
C PRO A 120 -0.71 8.41 2.80
N THR A 121 -0.48 8.92 1.59
CA THR A 121 0.18 10.22 1.39
C THR A 121 -0.86 11.28 1.08
N THR A 122 -0.80 12.40 1.78
CA THR A 122 -1.59 13.59 1.48
C THR A 122 -0.76 14.56 0.66
N MET A 123 -1.42 15.32 -0.22
CA MET A 123 -0.80 16.37 -1.04
C MET A 123 -1.49 17.71 -0.77
N ALA A 124 -0.69 18.76 -0.60
CA ALA A 124 -1.14 20.14 -0.53
C ALA A 124 -0.41 20.99 -1.57
N ALA A 125 -1.17 21.64 -2.46
CA ALA A 125 -0.62 22.53 -3.47
C ALA A 125 -0.58 23.98 -2.97
N SER A 126 0.47 24.70 -3.37
CA SER A 126 0.61 26.15 -3.20
C SER A 126 1.13 26.77 -4.51
N PRO A 127 1.07 28.11 -4.66
CA PRO A 127 1.56 28.74 -5.88
C PRO A 127 3.03 28.47 -6.22
N SER A 128 3.88 28.12 -5.25
CA SER A 128 5.33 27.95 -5.45
C SER A 128 5.85 26.53 -5.25
N GLN A 129 5.08 25.65 -4.61
CA GLN A 129 5.50 24.28 -4.32
C GLN A 129 4.31 23.33 -4.11
N LEU A 130 4.60 22.03 -4.20
CA LEU A 130 3.73 20.97 -3.68
C LEU A 130 4.35 20.41 -2.40
N GLU A 131 3.50 20.11 -1.42
CA GLU A 131 3.88 19.43 -0.20
C GLU A 131 3.21 18.06 -0.16
N PHE A 132 3.99 17.01 0.06
CA PHE A 132 3.51 15.65 0.25
C PHE A 132 3.87 15.21 1.66
N SER A 133 2.96 14.53 2.36
CA SER A 133 3.24 14.06 3.71
C SER A 133 2.49 12.78 4.07
N THR A 134 3.07 12.00 4.97
CA THR A 134 2.38 10.88 5.65
C THR A 134 2.13 11.28 7.09
N ALA A 135 1.00 10.85 7.65
CA ALA A 135 0.70 11.08 9.06
C ALA A 135 1.65 10.27 9.95
N ALA A 136 2.14 10.87 11.03
CA ALA A 136 2.90 10.14 12.05
C ALA A 136 2.06 8.99 12.63
N GLN A 137 2.65 7.80 12.72
CA GLN A 137 1.98 6.59 13.19
C GLN A 137 2.61 6.10 14.49
N PRO A 138 1.88 5.32 15.31
CA PRO A 138 2.46 4.59 16.43
C PRO A 138 3.79 3.89 16.09
N GLY A 139 4.90 4.46 16.60
CA GLY A 139 6.25 3.94 16.38
C GLY A 139 7.03 4.50 15.19
N SER A 140 6.43 5.36 14.36
CA SER A 140 7.11 5.98 13.22
C SER A 140 6.73 7.44 13.07
N ASP A 141 7.74 8.29 12.91
CA ASP A 141 7.52 9.68 12.49
C ASP A 141 6.81 9.72 11.13
N GLY A 142 6.07 10.79 10.88
CA GLY A 142 5.53 11.10 9.57
C GLY A 142 6.66 11.51 8.63
N GLU A 143 6.46 11.24 7.35
CA GLU A 143 7.38 11.64 6.29
C GLU A 143 6.85 12.90 5.60
N LYS A 144 7.75 13.72 5.06
CA LYS A 144 7.36 14.94 4.35
C LYS A 144 8.33 15.24 3.21
N TRP A 145 7.79 15.65 2.07
CA TRP A 145 8.54 16.06 0.90
C TRP A 145 8.00 17.37 0.37
N ILE A 146 8.91 18.24 -0.04
CA ILE A 146 8.57 19.44 -0.80
C ILE A 146 9.02 19.21 -2.24
N TRP A 147 8.13 19.49 -3.18
CA TRP A 147 8.42 19.47 -4.60
C TRP A 147 8.34 20.86 -5.19
N THR A 148 9.34 21.23 -5.99
CA THR A 148 9.31 22.44 -6.83
C THR A 148 9.68 22.09 -8.26
N PRO A 149 9.26 22.90 -9.26
CA PRO A 149 9.66 22.67 -10.64
C PRO A 149 11.18 22.70 -10.83
N ALA A 150 11.90 23.51 -10.07
CA ALA A 150 13.37 23.60 -10.16
C ALA A 150 14.07 22.37 -9.55
N ASP A 151 13.60 21.89 -8.40
CA ASP A 151 14.35 20.95 -7.57
C ASP A 151 13.85 19.51 -7.61
N GLY A 152 12.63 19.27 -8.09
CA GLY A 152 11.96 17.98 -7.89
C GLY A 152 11.66 17.74 -6.41
N PHE A 153 11.52 16.48 -6.01
CA PHE A 153 11.26 16.11 -4.61
C PHE A 153 12.48 16.28 -3.71
N LYS A 154 12.30 16.99 -2.59
CA LYS A 154 13.24 17.07 -1.48
C LYS A 154 12.55 16.62 -0.20
N GLN A 155 13.09 15.58 0.44
CA GLN A 155 12.61 15.15 1.76
C GLN A 155 13.00 16.20 2.81
N VAL A 156 12.04 16.55 3.66
CA VAL A 156 12.23 17.46 4.79
C VAL A 156 11.77 16.76 6.07
N ALA A 157 12.00 17.39 7.23
CA ALA A 157 11.51 16.84 8.49
C ALA A 157 9.97 16.79 8.48
N GLY A 158 9.42 15.60 8.68
CA GLY A 158 7.99 15.40 8.89
C GLY A 158 7.59 15.52 10.36
N GLU A 159 6.31 15.24 10.64
CA GLU A 159 5.75 15.31 11.99
C GLU A 159 6.37 14.23 12.89
N LYS A 160 6.80 14.63 14.09
CA LYS A 160 7.29 13.67 15.08
C LYS A 160 6.14 12.93 15.71
N PHE A 161 6.24 11.60 15.72
CA PHE A 161 5.25 10.80 16.43
C PHE A 161 5.38 11.03 17.94
N ALA A 162 4.24 11.26 18.58
CA ALA A 162 4.12 11.36 20.03
C ALA A 162 2.98 10.48 20.53
N ALA A 163 3.32 9.53 21.42
CA ALA A 163 2.30 8.73 22.11
C ALA A 163 1.44 9.62 23.00
N THR A 164 0.12 9.42 22.97
CA THR A 164 -0.80 10.24 23.76
C THR A 164 -0.93 9.73 25.19
N SER A 165 -0.91 10.64 26.17
CA SER A 165 -1.17 10.33 27.58
C SER A 165 -2.65 10.06 27.88
N SER A 166 -3.56 10.33 26.93
CA SER A 166 -4.99 10.03 27.08
C SER A 166 -5.33 8.55 26.85
N LYS A 167 -4.38 7.75 26.34
CA LYS A 167 -4.53 6.32 26.10
C LYS A 167 -3.56 5.52 26.95
N GLY A 168 -4.07 4.59 27.75
CA GLY A 168 -3.30 3.67 28.59
C GLY A 168 -4.03 2.34 28.82
N TRP A 169 -3.71 1.64 29.91
CA TRP A 169 -4.29 0.32 30.20
C TRP A 169 -5.81 0.30 30.31
N ALA A 170 -6.41 1.42 30.74
CA ALA A 170 -7.86 1.54 30.83
C ALA A 170 -8.50 1.51 29.43
N GLN A 171 -7.98 2.29 28.48
CA GLN A 171 -8.48 2.35 27.10
C GLN A 171 -8.24 1.03 26.36
N LEU A 172 -7.16 0.30 26.67
CA LEU A 172 -6.94 -1.02 26.08
C LEU A 172 -8.09 -2.01 26.38
N ARG A 173 -8.84 -1.81 27.48
CA ARG A 173 -10.03 -2.63 27.81
C ARG A 173 -11.19 -2.46 26.84
N GLU A 174 -11.19 -1.39 26.04
CA GLU A 174 -12.21 -1.14 25.03
C GLU A 174 -12.07 -2.09 23.82
N ARG A 175 -10.93 -2.80 23.70
CA ARG A 175 -10.68 -3.83 22.67
C ARG A 175 -10.83 -3.31 21.23
N THR A 176 -10.49 -2.04 21.02
CA THR A 176 -10.55 -1.38 19.71
C THR A 176 -9.27 -1.51 18.90
N VAL A 177 -8.17 -1.91 19.55
CA VAL A 177 -6.86 -2.10 18.91
C VAL A 177 -6.87 -3.38 18.08
N THR A 178 -6.51 -3.25 16.80
CA THR A 178 -6.53 -4.36 15.84
C THR A 178 -5.15 -4.72 15.30
N HIS A 179 -4.13 -3.92 15.60
CA HIS A 179 -2.74 -4.15 15.22
C HIS A 179 -1.76 -3.92 16.38
N PRO A 180 -0.68 -4.72 16.54
CA PRO A 180 0.27 -4.56 17.65
C PRO A 180 0.97 -3.18 17.73
N ASN A 181 1.36 -2.57 16.61
CA ASN A 181 2.02 -1.27 16.61
C ASN A 181 1.19 -0.16 17.26
N GLU A 182 -0.14 -0.25 17.21
CA GLU A 182 -1.04 0.76 17.78
C GLU A 182 -0.81 0.97 19.29
N LEU A 183 -0.27 -0.03 20.02
CA LEU A 183 0.09 0.11 21.43
C LEU A 183 1.22 1.11 21.67
N LEU A 184 2.03 1.43 20.65
CA LEU A 184 3.00 2.54 20.71
C LEU A 184 2.31 3.91 20.77
N GLY A 185 1.01 3.97 20.44
CA GLY A 185 0.11 5.12 20.63
C GLY A 185 -0.31 5.37 22.06
N TYR A 186 -0.18 4.38 22.94
CA TYR A 186 -0.66 4.41 24.32
C TYR A 186 0.51 4.73 25.23
N LYS A 187 0.67 5.98 25.67
CA LYS A 187 1.93 6.43 26.30
C LYS A 187 2.43 5.52 27.41
N GLU A 188 1.57 5.14 28.35
CA GLU A 188 1.95 4.27 29.48
C GLU A 188 2.45 2.90 29.02
N ILE A 189 1.83 2.34 27.98
CA ILE A 189 2.17 1.03 27.42
C ILE A 189 3.44 1.13 26.55
N ALA A 190 3.52 2.16 25.70
CA ALA A 190 4.68 2.47 24.86
C ALA A 190 5.94 2.68 25.71
N ASP A 191 5.84 3.40 26.82
CA ASP A 191 6.95 3.61 27.76
C ASP A 191 7.44 2.27 28.33
N GLU A 192 6.52 1.32 28.63
CA GLU A 192 6.90 -0.01 29.11
C GLU A 192 7.52 -0.88 27.99
N ILE A 193 6.95 -0.86 26.77
CA ILE A 193 7.51 -1.55 25.60
C ILE A 193 8.95 -1.07 25.38
N ASN A 194 9.16 0.25 25.35
CA ASN A 194 10.47 0.87 25.15
C ASN A 194 11.46 0.50 26.24
N ARG A 195 11.01 0.50 27.51
CA ARG A 195 11.83 0.09 28.65
C ARG A 195 12.26 -1.38 28.56
N ILE A 196 11.36 -2.28 28.16
CA ILE A 196 11.64 -3.72 28.08
C ILE A 196 12.49 -4.05 26.84
N ALA A 197 12.20 -3.45 25.69
CA ALA A 197 12.96 -3.67 24.46
C ALA A 197 14.40 -3.13 24.58
N GLY A 198 14.60 -2.01 25.31
CA GLY A 198 15.91 -1.45 25.57
C GLY A 198 16.67 -1.11 24.29
N SER A 199 17.88 -1.62 24.12
CA SER A 199 18.68 -1.44 22.90
C SER A 199 18.04 -2.05 21.65
N ASN A 200 17.13 -3.03 21.80
CA ASN A 200 16.42 -3.67 20.70
C ASN A 200 15.16 -2.92 20.27
N ARG A 201 14.87 -1.76 20.88
CA ARG A 201 13.66 -0.97 20.63
C ARG A 201 13.39 -0.78 19.14
N LYS A 202 14.34 -0.23 18.38
CA LYS A 202 14.14 0.07 16.96
C LYS A 202 13.81 -1.19 16.16
N THR A 203 14.54 -2.28 16.39
CA THR A 203 14.28 -3.57 15.73
C THR A 203 12.89 -4.09 16.05
N PHE A 204 12.49 -4.05 17.33
CA PHE A 204 11.18 -4.52 17.74
C PHE A 204 10.05 -3.66 17.16
N GLU A 205 10.16 -2.33 17.24
CA GLU A 205 9.20 -1.37 16.66
C GLU A 205 9.02 -1.62 15.15
N THR A 206 10.11 -1.80 14.40
CA THR A 206 10.05 -2.15 12.97
C THR A 206 9.30 -3.45 12.73
N MET A 207 9.56 -4.50 13.52
CA MET A 207 8.87 -5.79 13.34
C MET A 207 7.38 -5.72 13.70
N ILE A 208 7.01 -5.03 14.79
CA ILE A 208 5.59 -4.86 15.17
C ILE A 208 4.82 -3.92 14.25
N GLY A 209 5.52 -3.10 13.47
CA GLY A 209 4.95 -2.23 12.43
C GLY A 209 4.68 -2.91 11.09
N GLY A 210 5.10 -4.17 10.91
CA GLY A 210 4.88 -4.93 9.67
C GLY A 210 3.45 -5.45 9.50
N VAL A 211 3.25 -6.44 8.62
CA VAL A 211 1.93 -7.04 8.37
C VAL A 211 1.50 -7.86 9.58
N GLY A 212 0.36 -7.53 10.18
CA GLY A 212 -0.06 -8.19 11.41
C GLY A 212 -1.52 -7.99 11.76
N SER A 213 -1.89 -8.56 12.90
CA SER A 213 -3.18 -8.36 13.53
C SER A 213 -3.08 -8.60 15.02
N ALA A 214 -4.09 -8.14 15.76
CA ALA A 214 -4.19 -8.37 17.18
C ALA A 214 -5.60 -8.76 17.59
N GLU A 215 -5.66 -9.51 18.68
CA GLU A 215 -6.89 -9.95 19.31
C GLU A 215 -6.83 -9.78 20.83
N SER A 216 -8.00 -9.64 21.44
CA SER A 216 -8.14 -9.63 22.90
C SER A 216 -8.69 -10.98 23.38
N THR A 217 -7.85 -11.79 24.02
CA THR A 217 -8.23 -13.10 24.56
C THR A 217 -8.30 -13.04 26.09
N GLY A 218 -9.51 -13.04 26.64
CA GLY A 218 -9.71 -12.83 28.08
C GLY A 218 -9.18 -11.47 28.50
N ASP A 219 -8.19 -11.47 29.40
CA ASP A 219 -7.53 -10.28 29.95
C ASP A 219 -6.21 -9.91 29.25
N LEU A 220 -5.88 -10.62 28.18
CA LEU A 220 -4.70 -10.34 27.35
C LEU A 220 -5.10 -9.65 26.05
N PHE A 221 -4.31 -8.67 25.67
CA PHE A 221 -4.12 -8.30 24.28
C PHE A 221 -2.97 -9.15 23.71
N VAL A 222 -3.16 -9.73 22.53
CA VAL A 222 -2.14 -10.50 21.82
C VAL A 222 -2.08 -10.00 20.38
N GLY A 223 -0.99 -9.33 20.02
CA GLY A 223 -0.73 -8.87 18.66
C GLY A 223 0.46 -9.60 18.06
N THR A 224 0.36 -9.98 16.79
CA THR A 224 1.44 -10.59 16.03
C THR A 224 1.63 -9.87 14.70
N SER A 225 2.85 -9.86 14.20
CA SER A 225 3.18 -9.25 12.92
C SER A 225 4.39 -9.93 12.28
N CYS A 226 4.65 -9.62 11.02
CA CYS A 226 5.85 -9.99 10.29
C CYS A 226 6.36 -8.88 9.40
N THR A 227 7.65 -8.95 9.06
CA THR A 227 8.24 -8.09 8.02
C THR A 227 7.50 -8.32 6.70
N PRO A 228 7.02 -7.27 6.01
CA PRO A 228 6.36 -7.41 4.72
C PRO A 228 7.20 -8.24 3.75
N HIS A 229 6.55 -9.18 3.05
CA HIS A 229 7.18 -10.14 2.14
C HIS A 229 8.18 -11.14 2.77
N ASN A 230 8.33 -11.18 4.10
CA ASN A 230 9.26 -12.09 4.79
C ASN A 230 8.66 -12.77 6.04
N CYS A 231 7.36 -13.09 6.00
CA CYS A 231 6.62 -13.62 7.15
C CYS A 231 7.03 -15.03 7.61
N ASP A 232 7.77 -15.74 6.76
CA ASP A 232 8.29 -17.08 7.04
C ASP A 232 9.68 -17.07 7.69
N ALA A 233 10.32 -15.90 7.82
CA ALA A 233 11.63 -15.78 8.47
C ALA A 233 11.63 -14.75 9.61
N GLU A 234 10.83 -13.69 9.50
CA GLU A 234 10.82 -12.57 10.43
C GLU A 234 9.43 -12.26 10.97
N ALA A 235 9.31 -12.21 12.30
CA ALA A 235 8.06 -11.91 12.95
C ALA A 235 8.22 -11.44 14.38
N ALA A 236 7.18 -10.79 14.90
CA ALA A 236 7.08 -10.40 16.30
C ALA A 236 5.73 -10.80 16.91
N ILE A 237 5.73 -10.88 18.23
CA ILE A 237 4.55 -10.98 19.08
C ILE A 237 4.68 -9.99 20.24
N LEU A 238 3.62 -9.23 20.48
CA LEU A 238 3.44 -8.30 21.58
C LEU A 238 2.22 -8.75 22.38
N ILE A 239 2.42 -9.09 23.64
CA ILE A 239 1.33 -9.45 24.56
C ILE A 239 1.25 -8.38 25.65
N ALA A 240 0.06 -7.87 25.92
CA ALA A 240 -0.17 -6.94 27.02
C ALA A 240 -1.19 -7.53 27.99
N SER A 241 -0.77 -7.73 29.25
CA SER A 241 -1.65 -8.14 30.34
C SER A 241 -2.30 -6.91 30.96
N ILE A 242 -3.60 -6.75 30.71
CA ILE A 242 -4.40 -5.65 31.26
C ILE A 242 -4.44 -5.65 32.81
N PRO A 243 -4.64 -6.78 33.51
CA PRO A 243 -4.71 -6.79 34.97
C PRO A 243 -3.35 -6.51 35.61
N ASP A 244 -2.28 -7.07 35.04
CA ASP A 244 -0.93 -6.92 35.59
C ASP A 244 -0.29 -5.59 35.17
N LYS A 245 -0.85 -4.91 34.16
CA LYS A 245 -0.27 -3.74 33.52
C LYS A 245 1.18 -4.01 33.10
N ARG A 246 1.37 -5.11 32.36
CA ARG A 246 2.67 -5.60 31.90
C ARG A 246 2.62 -5.95 30.43
N VAL A 247 3.68 -5.61 29.70
CA VAL A 247 3.91 -6.11 28.34
C VAL A 247 4.97 -7.21 28.29
N TYR A 248 4.83 -8.10 27.32
CA TYR A 248 5.70 -9.23 27.04
C TYR A 248 5.98 -9.26 25.54
N LEU A 249 7.27 -9.25 25.19
CA LEU A 249 7.76 -9.06 23.84
C LEU A 249 8.49 -10.33 23.40
N ALA A 250 8.22 -10.81 22.19
CA ALA A 250 9.13 -11.74 21.55
C ALA A 250 9.21 -11.48 20.05
N TRP A 251 10.33 -11.81 19.45
CA TRP A 251 10.51 -11.69 18.00
C TRP A 251 11.53 -12.70 17.49
N LYS A 252 11.38 -13.06 16.21
CA LYS A 252 12.25 -13.95 15.46
C LYS A 252 12.95 -13.11 14.38
N PRO A 253 14.24 -12.78 14.54
CA PRO A 253 15.05 -12.26 13.44
C PRO A 253 15.35 -13.36 12.43
N GLU A 254 15.62 -13.04 11.17
CA GLU A 254 15.78 -14.01 10.08
C GLU A 254 16.75 -15.15 10.42
N THR A 255 17.96 -14.83 10.85
CA THR A 255 19.06 -15.79 11.07
C THR A 255 19.29 -16.17 12.54
N GLU A 256 18.57 -15.53 13.46
CA GLU A 256 18.79 -15.70 14.90
C GLU A 256 17.68 -16.50 15.59
N LYS A 257 17.94 -16.89 16.84
CA LYS A 257 16.92 -17.49 17.70
C LYS A 257 15.89 -16.45 18.12
N ILE A 258 14.72 -16.94 18.51
CA ILE A 258 13.68 -16.09 19.09
C ILE A 258 14.23 -15.36 20.31
N VAL A 259 14.11 -14.04 20.32
CA VAL A 259 14.37 -13.20 21.48
C VAL A 259 13.08 -13.07 22.28
N VAL A 260 13.16 -13.19 23.60
CA VAL A 260 12.00 -13.16 24.52
C VAL A 260 12.31 -12.25 25.69
N LEU A 261 11.52 -11.19 25.87
CA LEU A 261 11.69 -10.17 26.90
C LEU A 261 10.36 -9.87 27.62
N PRO A 262 10.33 -9.78 28.96
CA PRO A 262 11.38 -10.22 29.89
C PRO A 262 11.66 -11.74 29.75
N PRO A 263 12.63 -12.33 30.50
CA PRO A 263 12.86 -13.76 30.44
C PRO A 263 11.57 -14.57 30.64
N VAL A 264 11.34 -15.59 29.79
CA VAL A 264 10.07 -16.34 29.70
C VAL A 264 9.56 -16.89 31.04
N LYS A 265 10.46 -17.18 32.00
CA LYS A 265 10.09 -17.63 33.35
C LYS A 265 9.19 -16.64 34.09
N GLN A 266 9.35 -15.34 33.81
CA GLN A 266 8.58 -14.24 34.40
C GLN A 266 7.22 -14.03 33.75
N TRP A 267 6.92 -14.73 32.65
CA TRP A 267 5.66 -14.57 31.95
C TRP A 267 4.54 -15.33 32.67
N PRO A 268 3.33 -14.77 32.76
CA PRO A 268 2.16 -15.48 33.26
C PRO A 268 1.78 -16.62 32.29
N GLN A 269 1.06 -17.63 32.79
CA GLN A 269 0.84 -18.88 32.05
C GLN A 269 0.06 -18.65 30.74
N ASN A 270 -0.91 -17.75 30.74
CA ASN A 270 -1.66 -17.35 29.55
C ASN A 270 -0.75 -16.71 28.48
N ALA A 271 0.17 -15.82 28.85
CA ALA A 271 1.15 -15.24 27.93
C ALA A 271 2.16 -16.28 27.41
N LYS A 272 2.59 -17.22 28.26
CA LYS A 272 3.43 -18.36 27.84
C LYS A 272 2.73 -19.23 26.80
N ASN A 273 1.42 -19.44 26.95
CA ASN A 273 0.64 -20.22 25.99
C ASN A 273 0.55 -19.50 24.64
N ALA A 274 0.32 -18.18 24.63
CA ALA A 274 0.32 -17.38 23.41
C ALA A 274 1.69 -17.43 22.70
N LEU A 275 2.79 -17.24 23.44
CA LEU A 275 4.15 -17.39 22.93
C LEU A 275 4.40 -18.78 22.35
N LEU A 276 4.00 -19.82 23.07
CA LEU A 276 4.18 -21.21 22.62
C LEU A 276 3.46 -21.43 21.30
N ASN A 277 2.20 -20.98 21.18
CA ASN A 277 1.41 -21.12 19.95
C ASN A 277 2.07 -20.39 18.78
N TRP A 278 2.46 -19.13 18.95
CA TRP A 278 3.15 -18.35 17.92
C TRP A 278 4.50 -18.99 17.54
N SER A 279 5.23 -19.53 18.50
CA SER A 279 6.58 -20.08 18.25
C SER A 279 6.62 -21.41 17.50
N ARG A 280 5.48 -22.10 17.33
CA ARG A 280 5.42 -23.44 16.72
C ARG A 280 5.93 -23.47 15.28
N LYS A 281 5.77 -22.39 14.52
CA LYS A 281 6.23 -22.30 13.12
C LYS A 281 7.74 -22.14 12.96
N TRP A 282 8.47 -21.86 14.05
CA TRP A 282 9.93 -21.62 14.03
C TRP A 282 10.74 -22.82 14.52
N LYS A 283 10.09 -23.97 14.67
CA LYS A 283 10.72 -25.20 15.16
C LYS A 283 11.48 -25.93 14.08
#